data_AF-A0A167IIC4-F1
#
_entry.id   AF-A0A167IIC4-F1
#
_cell.length_a   1.000
_cell.length_b   1.000
_cell.length_c   1.000
_cell.angle_alpha   90.00
_cell.angle_beta   90.00
_cell.angle_gamma   90.00
#
_symmetry.space_group_name_H-M   'P 1'
#
loop_
_entity.id
_entity.type
_entity.pdbx_description
1 polymer ?
#
loop_
_entity_poly.entity_id
_entity_poly.type
_entity_poly.pdbx_seq_one_letter_code
_entity_poly.pdbx_strand_id
1 'polypeptide(L)'
;MKKVLIVCIALISMSTFAQDRMKEGKENRKEMREKMKSLSPEQKAQLKAKKMTLALDLSEKQQTEITKVLTQAISERKDVMAKKKETTDKTADQLFENRQQFLDQEIAMKKKMKEILNEEQFEKWEQMDKKRRKHMGKKGKRSNNRKK
;
A
#
# COMPACT_ATOMS: atom_id res chain seq x y z
N MET A 1 9.59 54.03 9.75
CA MET A 1 8.26 53.72 9.17
C MET A 1 8.34 53.15 7.76
N LYS A 2 8.86 53.87 6.74
CA LYS A 2 8.90 53.36 5.34
C LYS A 2 9.73 52.07 5.14
N LYS A 3 10.87 51.94 5.84
CA LYS A 3 11.75 50.75 5.76
C LYS A 3 11.17 49.49 6.43
N VAL A 4 10.32 49.65 7.45
CA VAL A 4 9.65 48.54 8.14
C VAL A 4 8.54 47.96 7.26
N LEU A 5 7.80 48.84 6.55
CA LEU A 5 6.76 48.43 5.61
C LEU A 5 7.32 47.55 4.47
N ILE A 6 8.51 47.90 3.96
CA ILE A 6 9.20 47.15 2.88
C ILE A 6 9.62 45.75 3.35
N VAL A 7 10.12 45.63 4.59
CA VAL A 7 10.51 44.33 5.18
C VAL A 7 9.28 43.43 5.39
N CYS A 8 8.15 43.98 5.83
CA CYS A 8 6.90 43.20 5.98
C CYS A 8 6.36 42.68 4.64
N ILE A 9 6.41 43.50 3.57
CA ILE A 9 5.96 43.10 2.23
C ILE A 9 6.88 42.01 1.65
N ALA A 10 8.20 42.09 1.91
CA ALA A 10 9.16 41.06 1.49
C ALA A 10 8.98 39.72 2.22
N LEU A 11 8.53 39.71 3.48
CA LEU A 11 8.24 38.48 4.22
C LEU A 11 6.94 37.81 3.77
N ILE A 12 5.93 38.60 3.39
CA ILE A 12 4.66 38.08 2.85
C ILE A 12 4.87 37.44 1.47
N SER A 13 5.69 38.05 0.60
CA SER A 13 5.99 37.49 -0.73
C SER A 13 6.80 36.19 -0.67
N MET A 14 7.70 36.00 0.30
CA MET A 14 8.39 34.70 0.49
C MET A 14 7.44 33.58 0.95
N SER A 15 6.36 33.91 1.66
CA SER A 15 5.41 32.92 2.18
C SER A 15 4.47 32.34 1.11
N THR A 16 4.19 33.08 0.02
CA THR A 16 3.32 32.64 -1.07
C THR A 16 3.99 31.59 -1.97
N PHE A 17 5.28 31.76 -2.31
CA PHE A 17 6.04 30.77 -3.09
C PHE A 17 6.20 29.42 -2.34
N ALA A 18 6.22 29.43 -1.00
CA ALA A 18 6.32 28.21 -0.20
C ALA A 18 5.00 27.40 -0.18
N GLN A 19 3.84 28.07 -0.21
CA GLN A 19 2.54 27.40 -0.23
C GLN A 19 2.20 26.80 -1.60
N ASP A 20 2.52 27.48 -2.70
CA ASP A 20 2.23 26.96 -4.05
C ASP A 20 3.08 25.73 -4.37
N ARG A 21 4.37 25.72 -4.02
CA ARG A 21 5.21 24.52 -4.17
C ARG A 21 4.75 23.34 -3.32
N MET A 22 4.16 23.60 -2.15
CA MET A 22 3.57 22.55 -1.32
C MET A 22 2.25 22.00 -1.90
N LYS A 23 1.45 22.84 -2.57
CA LYS A 23 0.22 22.44 -3.26
C LYS A 23 0.53 21.63 -4.52
N GLU A 24 1.40 22.11 -5.39
CA GLU A 24 1.85 21.38 -6.59
C GLU A 24 2.45 20.01 -6.22
N GLY A 25 3.32 19.98 -5.20
CA GLY A 25 3.89 18.73 -4.70
C GLY A 25 2.85 17.76 -4.10
N LYS A 26 1.69 18.25 -3.62
CA LYS A 26 0.58 17.38 -3.17
C LYS A 26 -0.23 16.87 -4.37
N GLU A 27 -0.45 17.69 -5.39
CA GLU A 27 -1.20 17.30 -6.59
C GLU A 27 -0.44 16.29 -7.43
N ASN A 28 0.85 16.52 -7.68
CA ASN A 28 1.72 15.57 -8.39
C ASN A 28 1.75 14.19 -7.70
N ARG A 29 1.76 14.18 -6.35
CA ARG A 29 1.68 12.93 -5.56
C ARG A 29 0.32 12.24 -5.67
N LYS A 30 -0.78 12.99 -5.75
CA LYS A 30 -2.11 12.42 -5.98
C LYS A 30 -2.21 11.82 -7.37
N GLU A 31 -1.78 12.56 -8.40
CA GLU A 31 -1.81 12.11 -9.78
C GLU A 31 -0.98 10.83 -9.99
N MET A 32 0.26 10.82 -9.48
CA MET A 32 1.11 9.62 -9.50
C MET A 32 0.41 8.43 -8.82
N ARG A 33 -0.27 8.67 -7.69
CA ARG A 33 -0.99 7.62 -6.98
C ARG A 33 -2.18 7.09 -7.78
N GLU A 34 -2.92 7.94 -8.49
CA GLU A 34 -4.00 7.50 -9.39
C GLU A 34 -3.45 6.69 -10.57
N LYS A 35 -2.36 7.15 -11.20
CA LYS A 35 -1.65 6.39 -12.25
C LYS A 35 -1.16 5.03 -11.77
N MET A 36 -0.70 4.92 -10.51
CA MET A 36 -0.33 3.62 -9.94
C MET A 36 -1.53 2.70 -9.65
N LYS A 37 -2.73 3.26 -9.42
CA LYS A 37 -3.94 2.44 -9.22
C LYS A 37 -4.44 1.82 -10.52
N SER A 38 -4.25 2.48 -11.66
CA SER A 38 -4.69 2.00 -12.97
C SER A 38 -3.84 0.87 -13.56
N LEU A 39 -2.67 0.57 -12.97
CA LEU A 39 -1.83 -0.55 -13.40
C LEU A 39 -2.57 -1.89 -13.39
N SER A 40 -2.25 -2.75 -14.35
CA SER A 40 -2.80 -4.11 -14.43
C SER A 40 -2.36 -4.97 -13.22
N PRO A 41 -3.08 -6.06 -12.90
CA PRO A 41 -2.66 -7.00 -11.86
C PRO A 41 -1.23 -7.52 -12.06
N GLU A 42 -0.87 -7.84 -13.30
CA GLU A 42 0.46 -8.32 -13.68
C GLU A 42 1.54 -7.26 -13.46
N GLN A 43 1.32 -6.02 -13.90
CA GLN A 43 2.26 -4.92 -13.67
C GLN A 43 2.48 -4.66 -12.18
N LYS A 44 1.41 -4.72 -11.39
CA LYS A 44 1.49 -4.59 -9.92
C LYS A 44 2.27 -5.75 -9.29
N ALA A 45 2.01 -6.97 -9.74
CA ALA A 45 2.71 -8.16 -9.27
C ALA A 45 4.20 -8.09 -9.60
N GLN A 46 4.56 -7.74 -10.83
CA GLN A 46 5.93 -7.60 -11.29
C GLN A 46 6.70 -6.54 -10.49
N LEU A 47 6.11 -5.35 -10.28
CA LEU A 47 6.72 -4.32 -9.45
C LEU A 47 6.93 -4.79 -8.00
N LYS A 48 5.98 -5.53 -7.45
CA LYS A 48 6.07 -6.04 -6.09
C LYS A 48 7.12 -7.16 -5.99
N ALA A 49 7.19 -8.07 -6.96
CA ALA A 49 8.22 -9.09 -7.03
C ALA A 49 9.62 -8.46 -7.15
N LYS A 50 9.81 -7.45 -8.01
CA LYS A 50 11.07 -6.70 -8.11
C LYS A 50 11.48 -6.04 -6.80
N LYS A 51 10.53 -5.43 -6.07
CA LYS A 51 10.81 -4.89 -4.72
C LYS A 51 11.17 -5.97 -3.71
N MET A 52 10.58 -7.15 -3.83
CA MET A 52 10.94 -8.29 -3.00
C MET A 52 12.34 -8.80 -3.34
N THR A 53 12.71 -8.84 -4.62
CA THR A 53 14.06 -9.15 -5.07
C THR A 53 15.09 -8.21 -4.45
N LEU A 54 14.82 -6.91 -4.45
CA LEU A 54 15.71 -5.92 -3.80
C LEU A 54 15.86 -6.11 -2.28
N ALA A 55 14.91 -6.77 -1.61
CA ALA A 55 14.91 -6.92 -0.16
C ALA A 55 15.37 -8.30 0.31
N LEU A 56 15.27 -9.31 -0.56
CA LEU A 56 15.47 -10.73 -0.24
C LEU A 56 16.51 -11.40 -1.16
N ASP A 57 17.05 -10.67 -2.14
CA ASP A 57 17.99 -11.21 -3.13
C ASP A 57 17.44 -12.45 -3.85
N LEU A 58 16.21 -12.32 -4.36
CA LEU A 58 15.52 -13.41 -5.05
C LEU A 58 16.24 -13.76 -6.36
N SER A 59 16.40 -15.06 -6.64
CA SER A 59 16.80 -15.53 -7.97
C SER A 59 15.72 -15.25 -9.03
N GLU A 60 16.08 -15.33 -10.31
CA GLU A 60 15.13 -15.14 -11.42
C GLU A 60 13.97 -16.14 -11.39
N LYS A 61 14.25 -17.39 -11.01
CA LYS A 61 13.23 -18.44 -10.85
C LYS A 61 12.25 -18.06 -9.74
N GLN A 62 12.75 -17.70 -8.57
CA GLN A 62 11.93 -17.26 -7.44
C GLN A 62 11.12 -16.00 -7.77
N GLN A 63 11.73 -15.02 -8.45
CA GLN A 63 11.05 -13.80 -8.86
C GLN A 63 9.88 -14.11 -9.82
N THR A 64 10.07 -15.03 -10.75
CA THR A 64 9.04 -15.45 -11.71
C THR A 64 7.87 -16.15 -11.00
N GLU A 65 8.17 -17.09 -10.10
CA GLU A 65 7.15 -17.82 -9.33
C GLU A 65 6.38 -16.89 -8.40
N ILE A 66 7.06 -16.01 -7.67
CA ILE A 66 6.43 -15.00 -6.81
C ILE A 66 5.58 -14.05 -7.64
N THR A 67 6.01 -13.67 -8.84
CA THR A 67 5.18 -12.84 -9.73
C THR A 67 3.86 -13.53 -10.05
N LYS A 68 3.87 -14.83 -10.40
CA LYS A 68 2.64 -15.61 -10.67
C LYS A 68 1.73 -15.65 -9.43
N VAL A 69 2.29 -15.97 -8.25
CA VAL A 69 1.55 -16.03 -6.99
C VAL A 69 0.92 -14.66 -6.65
N LEU A 70 1.67 -13.57 -6.86
CA LEU A 70 1.19 -12.22 -6.60
C LEU A 70 0.12 -11.77 -7.59
N THR A 71 0.24 -12.11 -8.88
CA THR A 71 -0.76 -11.78 -9.89
C THR A 71 -2.12 -12.38 -9.51
N GLN A 72 -2.14 -13.67 -9.17
CA GLN A 72 -3.35 -14.35 -8.73
C GLN A 72 -3.97 -13.66 -7.51
N ALA A 73 -3.18 -13.44 -6.46
CA ALA A 73 -3.68 -12.82 -5.23
C ALA A 73 -4.15 -11.36 -5.42
N ILE A 74 -3.53 -10.60 -6.34
CA ILE A 74 -3.96 -9.23 -6.66
C ILE A 74 -5.28 -9.26 -7.45
N SER A 75 -5.44 -10.21 -8.37
CA SER A 75 -6.69 -10.37 -9.13
C SER A 75 -7.85 -10.74 -8.22
N GLU A 76 -7.69 -11.78 -7.40
CA GLU A 76 -8.71 -12.23 -6.44
C GLU A 76 -9.14 -11.09 -5.51
N ARG A 77 -8.18 -10.31 -5.00
CA ARG A 77 -8.47 -9.15 -4.15
C ARG A 77 -9.24 -8.06 -4.88
N LYS A 78 -8.99 -7.83 -6.17
CA LYS A 78 -9.71 -6.84 -6.98
C LYS A 78 -11.19 -7.24 -7.08
N ASP A 79 -11.46 -8.52 -7.32
CA ASP A 79 -12.82 -9.04 -7.48
C ASP A 79 -13.59 -9.00 -6.16
N VAL A 80 -12.94 -9.37 -5.05
CA VAL A 80 -13.54 -9.24 -3.70
C VAL A 80 -13.82 -7.78 -3.36
N MET A 81 -12.92 -6.85 -3.70
CA MET A 81 -13.16 -5.42 -3.46
C MET A 81 -14.28 -4.83 -4.32
N ALA A 82 -14.49 -5.34 -5.54
CA ALA A 82 -15.61 -4.94 -6.38
C ALA A 82 -16.94 -5.37 -5.73
N LYS A 83 -17.07 -6.65 -5.37
CA LYS A 83 -18.26 -7.20 -4.70
C LYS A 83 -18.58 -6.53 -3.36
N LYS A 84 -17.56 -6.09 -2.62
CA LYS A 84 -17.72 -5.43 -1.32
C LYS A 84 -18.21 -3.98 -1.42
N LYS A 85 -18.10 -3.32 -2.59
CA LYS A 85 -18.66 -1.96 -2.77
C LYS A 85 -20.18 -1.95 -2.87
N GLU A 86 -20.79 -3.09 -3.14
CA GLU A 86 -22.23 -3.25 -3.36
C GLU A 86 -22.99 -3.66 -2.09
N THR A 87 -22.29 -4.06 -1.01
CA THR A 87 -22.90 -4.59 0.22
C THR A 87 -22.39 -3.84 1.46
N THR A 88 -23.23 -2.94 2.01
CA THR A 88 -22.90 -2.12 3.18
C THR A 88 -23.33 -2.74 4.52
N ASP A 89 -24.39 -3.55 4.54
CA ASP A 89 -24.85 -4.24 5.75
C ASP A 89 -24.49 -5.72 5.70
N LYS A 90 -23.72 -6.18 6.68
CA LYS A 90 -23.29 -7.58 6.80
C LYS A 90 -23.75 -8.16 8.12
N THR A 91 -24.28 -9.37 8.10
CA THR A 91 -24.64 -10.13 9.31
C THR A 91 -23.39 -10.62 10.04
N ALA A 92 -23.53 -11.04 11.31
CA ALA A 92 -22.44 -11.62 12.09
C ALA A 92 -21.82 -12.85 11.39
N ASP A 93 -22.64 -13.72 10.82
CA ASP A 93 -22.19 -14.92 10.11
C ASP A 93 -21.41 -14.56 8.85
N GLN A 94 -21.90 -13.60 8.06
CA GLN A 94 -21.16 -13.08 6.90
C GLN A 94 -19.83 -12.47 7.31
N LEU A 95 -19.76 -11.76 8.45
CA LEU A 95 -18.50 -11.22 8.96
C LEU A 95 -17.53 -12.33 9.36
N PHE A 96 -18.02 -13.40 9.99
CA PHE A 96 -17.23 -14.58 10.34
C PHE A 96 -16.66 -15.28 9.10
N GLU A 97 -17.50 -15.58 8.11
CA GLU A 97 -17.08 -16.21 6.85
C GLU A 97 -16.05 -15.36 6.11
N ASN A 98 -16.28 -14.06 5.99
CA ASN A 98 -15.32 -13.13 5.39
C ASN A 98 -13.98 -13.14 6.14
N ARG A 99 -14.01 -13.29 7.46
CA ARG A 99 -12.80 -13.36 8.29
C ARG A 99 -12.07 -14.67 8.09
N GLN A 100 -12.80 -15.78 8.01
CA GLN A 100 -12.25 -17.11 7.74
C GLN A 100 -11.57 -17.13 6.37
N GLN A 101 -12.27 -16.72 5.30
CA GLN A 101 -11.71 -16.65 3.95
C GLN A 101 -10.44 -15.79 3.88
N PHE A 102 -10.41 -14.67 4.60
CA PHE A 102 -9.21 -13.83 4.67
C PHE A 102 -8.02 -14.55 5.33
N LEU A 103 -8.27 -15.29 6.42
CA LEU A 103 -7.23 -16.07 7.09
C LEU A 103 -6.74 -17.23 6.22
N ASP A 104 -7.63 -17.91 5.51
CA ASP A 104 -7.28 -18.99 4.58
C ASP A 104 -6.40 -18.47 3.44
N GLN A 105 -6.72 -17.29 2.89
CA GLN A 105 -5.86 -16.62 1.90
C GLN A 105 -4.48 -16.26 2.46
N GLU A 106 -4.40 -15.79 3.71
CA GLU A 106 -3.11 -15.52 4.36
C GLU A 106 -2.29 -16.80 4.56
N ILE A 107 -2.93 -17.90 4.96
CA ILE A 107 -2.30 -19.21 5.13
C ILE A 107 -1.79 -19.74 3.79
N ALA A 108 -2.63 -19.72 2.76
CA ALA A 108 -2.27 -20.17 1.42
C ALA A 108 -1.11 -19.36 0.84
N MET A 109 -1.13 -18.03 1.01
CA MET A 109 -0.01 -17.17 0.62
C MET A 109 1.26 -17.54 1.39
N LYS A 110 1.18 -17.68 2.72
CA LYS A 110 2.34 -18.05 3.54
C LYS A 110 2.94 -19.39 3.10
N LYS A 111 2.10 -20.38 2.81
CA LYS A 111 2.54 -21.70 2.31
C LYS A 111 3.27 -21.57 0.98
N LYS A 112 2.66 -20.91 -0.02
CA LYS A 112 3.29 -20.67 -1.33
C LYS A 112 4.63 -19.94 -1.21
N MET A 113 4.73 -18.94 -0.32
CA MET A 113 5.98 -18.22 -0.11
C MET A 113 7.05 -19.08 0.57
N LYS A 114 6.67 -19.98 1.49
CA LYS A 114 7.60 -20.93 2.11
C LYS A 114 8.15 -21.96 1.12
N GLU A 115 7.37 -22.32 0.11
CA GLU A 115 7.80 -23.25 -0.95
C GLU A 115 8.82 -22.59 -1.91
N ILE A 116 8.69 -21.28 -2.17
CA ILE A 116 9.55 -20.56 -3.14
C ILE A 116 10.81 -19.98 -2.48
N LEU A 117 10.69 -19.49 -1.24
CA LEU A 117 11.78 -18.83 -0.52
C LEU A 117 12.61 -19.85 0.28
N ASN A 118 13.91 -19.61 0.38
CA ASN A 118 14.71 -20.31 1.38
C ASN A 118 14.39 -19.80 2.80
N GLU A 119 14.94 -20.47 3.82
CA GLU A 119 14.63 -20.18 5.22
C GLU A 119 14.94 -18.72 5.62
N GLU A 120 16.13 -18.22 5.30
CA GLU A 120 16.53 -16.84 5.63
C GLU A 120 15.65 -15.79 4.92
N GLN A 121 15.35 -16.02 3.63
CA GLN A 121 14.47 -15.15 2.85
C GLN A 121 13.05 -15.15 3.40
N PHE A 122 12.55 -16.32 3.83
CA PHE A 122 11.22 -16.48 4.39
C PHE A 122 11.10 -15.74 5.73
N GLU A 123 12.09 -15.84 6.62
CA GLU A 123 12.11 -15.10 7.88
C GLU A 123 12.12 -13.58 7.65
N LYS A 124 12.98 -13.09 6.76
CA LYS A 124 13.00 -11.66 6.37
C LYS A 124 11.64 -11.24 5.81
N TRP A 125 11.03 -12.07 4.97
CA TRP A 125 9.70 -11.83 4.42
C TRP A 125 8.62 -11.74 5.51
N GLU A 126 8.62 -12.65 6.49
CA GLU A 126 7.69 -12.61 7.62
C GLU A 126 7.86 -11.33 8.46
N GLN A 127 9.10 -10.90 8.71
CA GLN A 127 9.38 -9.65 9.42
C GLN A 127 8.85 -8.43 8.65
N MET A 128 9.09 -8.37 7.34
CA MET A 128 8.56 -7.32 6.47
C MET A 128 7.04 -7.29 6.47
N ASP A 129 6.41 -8.47 6.39
CA ASP A 129 4.96 -8.60 6.41
C ASP A 129 4.37 -8.17 7.76
N LYS A 130 4.97 -8.59 8.89
CA LYS A 130 4.57 -8.16 10.24
C LYS A 130 4.66 -6.65 10.39
N LYS A 131 5.75 -6.02 9.92
CA LYS A 131 5.91 -4.56 9.91
C LYS A 131 4.80 -3.90 9.08
N ARG A 132 4.52 -4.41 7.87
CA ARG A 132 3.44 -3.93 7.01
C ARG A 132 2.08 -3.99 7.71
N ARG A 133 1.72 -5.12 8.34
CA ARG A 133 0.46 -5.27 9.09
C ARG A 133 0.36 -4.29 10.26
N LYS A 134 1.44 -4.11 11.03
CA LYS A 134 1.50 -3.11 12.12
C LYS A 134 1.26 -1.69 11.61
N HIS A 135 1.85 -1.30 10.49
CA HIS A 135 1.64 0.03 9.91
C HIS A 135 0.20 0.26 9.43
N MET A 136 -0.43 -0.77 8.85
CA MET A 136 -1.84 -0.70 8.43
C MET A 136 -2.78 -0.54 9.64
N GLY A 137 -2.56 -1.29 10.71
CA GLY A 137 -3.35 -1.16 11.95
C GLY A 137 -3.23 0.22 12.62
N LYS A 138 -2.03 0.82 12.62
CA LYS A 138 -1.82 2.16 13.19
C LYS A 138 -2.48 3.28 12.37
N LYS A 139 -2.55 3.16 11.04
CA LYS A 139 -3.23 4.14 10.18
C LYS A 139 -4.75 4.16 10.39
N GLY A 140 -5.37 3.00 10.64
CA GLY A 140 -6.79 2.91 10.96
C GLY A 140 -7.17 3.68 12.24
N LYS A 141 -6.36 3.58 13.29
CA LYS A 141 -6.60 4.30 14.56
C LYS A 141 -6.51 5.83 14.43
N ARG A 142 -5.55 6.35 13.64
CA ARG A 142 -5.38 7.81 13.40
C ARG A 142 -6.51 8.43 12.57
N SER A 143 -7.15 7.64 11.70
CA SER A 143 -8.31 8.08 10.90
C SER A 143 -9.55 8.30 11.78
N ASN A 144 -9.77 7.46 12.79
CA ASN A 144 -10.92 7.58 13.68
C ASN A 144 -10.81 8.78 14.64
N ASN A 145 -9.60 9.10 15.09
CA ASN A 145 -9.35 10.23 16.00
C ASN A 145 -9.39 11.62 15.34
N ARG A 146 -9.53 11.69 14.01
CA ARG A 146 -9.71 12.95 13.25
C ARG A 146 -11.17 13.21 12.86
N LYS A 147 -12.06 12.26 13.11
CA LYS A 147 -13.50 12.33 12.80
C LYS A 147 -14.39 12.48 14.05
N LYS A 148 -13.80 12.43 15.24
CA LYS A 148 -14.38 12.93 16.49
C LYS A 148 -13.85 14.33 16.71
#